data_AF-A0A5C8U6W8-F1
#
_entry.id   AF-A0A5C8U6W8-F1
#
_cell.length_a   1.000
_cell.length_b   1.000
_cell.length_c   1.000
_cell.angle_alpha   90.00
_cell.angle_beta   90.00
_cell.angle_gamma   90.00
#
_symmetry.space_group_name_H-M   'P 1'
#
loop_
_entity.id
_entity.type
_entity.pdbx_description
1 polymer ?
#
loop_
_entity_poly.entity_id
_entity_poly.type
_entity_poly.pdbx_seq_one_letter_code
_entity_poly.pdbx_strand_id
1 'polypeptide(L)' 'MSFIVTARHTARDVSFQRGSMLAALEQALTLVSSGMEGVLIRDSSGRSHTPAEFSRALLDARTGKETARPISRAA' A
#
# COMPACT_ATOMS: atom_id res chain seq x y z
N MET A 1 -3.74 -11.40 7.16
CA MET A 1 -3.38 -10.01 6.82
C MET A 1 -4.46 -9.46 5.92
N SER A 2 -5.02 -8.28 6.23
CA SER A 2 -6.02 -7.61 5.40
C SER A 2 -5.55 -6.21 5.06
N PHE A 3 -5.76 -5.81 3.82
CA PHE A 3 -5.44 -4.50 3.29
C PHE A 3 -6.73 -3.78 2.91
N ILE A 4 -6.76 -2.47 3.07
CA ILE A 4 -7.92 -1.65 2.69
C ILE A 4 -7.42 -0.63 1.67
N VAL A 5 -7.97 -0.68 0.46
CA VAL A 5 -7.69 0.29 -0.59
C VAL A 5 -8.79 1.34 -0.57
N THR A 6 -8.42 2.59 -0.34
CA THR A 6 -9.35 3.73 -0.40
C THR A 6 -9.06 4.58 -1.61
N ALA A 7 -10.09 5.16 -2.21
CA ALA A 7 -9.96 6.13 -3.28
C ALA A 7 -11.13 7.12 -3.23
N ARG A 8 -10.95 8.29 -3.85
CA ARG A 8 -11.93 9.36 -3.91
C ARG A 8 -12.37 9.62 -5.34
N HIS A 9 -13.68 9.75 -5.52
CA HIS A 9 -14.31 10.12 -6.79
C HIS A 9 -15.39 11.17 -6.55
N THR A 10 -15.23 12.37 -7.12
CA THR A 10 -16.26 13.42 -7.11
C THR A 10 -16.92 13.61 -5.74
N ALA A 11 -16.08 13.78 -4.71
CA ALA A 11 -16.45 13.93 -3.28
C ALA A 11 -17.00 12.69 -2.55
N ARG A 12 -16.94 11.49 -3.14
CA ARG A 12 -17.24 10.22 -2.44
C ARG A 12 -15.98 9.40 -2.24
N ASP A 13 -15.80 8.89 -1.04
CA ASP A 13 -14.77 7.91 -0.73
C ASP A 13 -15.31 6.49 -0.92
N VAL A 14 -14.52 5.65 -1.58
CA VAL A 14 -14.79 4.22 -1.76
C VAL A 14 -13.68 3.42 -1.09
N SER A 15 -14.03 2.27 -0.52
CA SER A 15 -13.08 1.39 0.19
C SER A 15 -13.24 -0.07 -0.22
N PHE A 16 -12.13 -0.76 -0.47
CA PHE A 16 -12.08 -2.15 -0.89
C PHE A 16 -11.16 -2.97 0.01
N GLN A 17 -11.66 -4.04 0.61
CA GLN A 17 -10.84 -4.96 1.39
C GLN A 17 -10.16 -6.00 0.48
N ARG A 18 -8.87 -6.29 0.74
CA ARG A 18 -8.07 -7.27 0.00
C ARG A 18 -7.31 -8.19 0.96
N GLY A 19 -7.25 -9.47 0.62
CA GLY A 19 -6.62 -10.50 1.45
C GLY A 19 -5.10 -10.65 1.26
N SER A 20 -4.52 -9.95 0.29
CA SER A 20 -3.08 -10.02 -0.01
C SER A 20 -2.52 -8.68 -0.47
N MET A 21 -1.21 -8.56 -0.35
CA MET A 21 -0.47 -7.36 -0.74
C MET A 21 -0.55 -7.11 -2.25
N LEU A 22 -0.42 -8.18 -3.05
CA LEU A 22 -0.54 -8.09 -4.51
C LEU A 22 -1.95 -7.65 -4.93
N ALA A 23 -3.01 -8.27 -4.38
CA ALA A 23 -4.38 -7.91 -4.72
C ALA A 23 -4.76 -6.49 -4.28
N ALA A 24 -4.15 -5.98 -3.20
CA ALA A 24 -4.28 -4.58 -2.79
C ALA A 24 -3.62 -3.62 -3.79
N LEU A 25 -2.41 -3.95 -4.25
CA LEU A 25 -1.71 -3.15 -5.25
C LEU A 25 -2.43 -3.15 -6.60
N GLU A 26 -2.86 -4.31 -7.08
CA GLU A 26 -3.62 -4.44 -8.33
C GLU A 26 -4.89 -3.58 -8.29
N GLN A 27 -5.66 -3.67 -7.20
CA GLN A 27 -6.85 -2.84 -7.03
C GLN A 27 -6.53 -1.34 -7.04
N ALA A 28 -5.46 -0.93 -6.37
CA ALA A 28 -5.06 0.47 -6.33
C ALA A 28 -4.66 0.98 -7.73
N LEU A 29 -3.92 0.19 -8.51
CA LEU A 29 -3.54 0.53 -9.87
C LEU A 29 -4.75 0.59 -10.82
N THR A 30 -5.74 -0.30 -10.65
CA THR A 30 -7.01 -0.21 -11.36
C THR A 30 -7.73 1.10 -11.06
N LEU A 31 -7.79 1.52 -9.78
CA LEU A 31 -8.43 2.77 -9.39
C LEU A 31 -7.70 3.99 -9.96
N VAL A 32 -6.37 4.02 -9.89
CA VAL A 32 -5.55 5.07 -10.52
C VAL A 32 -5.81 5.14 -12.03
N SER A 33 -5.80 3.99 -12.72
CA SER A 33 -6.04 3.92 -14.16
C SER A 33 -7.45 4.35 -14.55
N SER A 34 -8.43 4.19 -13.65
CA SER A 34 -9.80 4.68 -13.82
C SER A 34 -9.98 6.18 -13.56
N GLY A 35 -8.91 6.91 -13.23
CA GLY A 35 -8.95 8.35 -12.94
C GLY A 35 -9.42 8.70 -11.54
N MET A 36 -9.36 7.76 -10.60
CA MET A 36 -9.70 8.01 -9.20
C MET A 36 -8.58 8.79 -8.51
N GLU A 37 -8.94 9.70 -7.62
CA GLU A 37 -8.01 10.53 -6.87
C GLU A 37 -7.79 9.99 -5.45
N GLY A 38 -6.73 10.43 -4.78
CA GLY A 38 -6.49 10.10 -3.37
C GLY A 38 -6.38 8.60 -3.08
N VAL A 39 -5.90 7.81 -4.04
CA VAL A 39 -5.78 6.35 -3.88
C VAL A 39 -4.71 6.02 -2.84
N LEU A 40 -5.12 5.32 -1.78
CA LEU A 40 -4.24 4.90 -0.68
C LEU A 40 -4.50 3.43 -0.33
N ILE A 41 -3.45 2.74 0.10
CA ILE A 41 -3.50 1.36 0.56
C ILE A 41 -3.15 1.36 2.04
N ARG A 42 -4.11 0.99 2.89
CA ARG A 42 -3.89 0.80 4.32
C ARG A 42 -3.50 -0.65 4.60
N ASP A 43 -2.36 -0.84 5.25
CA ASP A 43 -1.91 -2.16 5.70
C ASP A 43 -2.55 -2.57 7.04
N SER A 44 -2.25 -3.80 7.49
CA SER A 44 -2.74 -4.31 8.77
C SER A 44 -2.13 -3.63 10.00
N SER A 45 -1.04 -2.86 9.83
CA SER A 45 -0.45 -2.01 10.88
C SER A 45 -1.15 -0.65 11.00
N GLY A 46 -2.09 -0.36 10.11
CA GLY A 46 -2.84 0.90 10.06
C GLY A 46 -2.13 2.01 9.30
N ARG A 47 -0.97 1.74 8.67
CA ARG A 47 -0.25 2.72 7.86
C ARG A 47 -0.86 2.78 6.47
N SER A 48 -1.02 4.01 5.96
CA SER A 48 -1.48 4.28 4.60
C SER A 48 -0.29 4.54 3.69
N HIS A 49 -0.30 3.92 2.51
CA HIS A 49 0.74 4.02 1.51
C HIS A 49 0.13 4.43 0.18
N THR A 50 0.85 5.24 -0.58
CA THR A 50 0.52 5.44 -2.00
C THR A 50 0.80 4.15 -2.80
N PRO A 51 0.19 3.97 -3.98
CA PRO A 51 0.46 2.80 -4.82
C PRO A 51 1.95 2.64 -5.17
N ALA A 52 2.69 3.75 -5.31
CA ALA A 52 4.11 3.76 -5.61
C ALA A 52 4.99 3.36 -4.42
N GLU A 53 4.68 3.81 -3.21
CA GLU A 53 5.38 3.38 -1.99
C GLU A 53 5.13 1.89 -1.72
N PHE A 54 3.89 1.46 -1.93
CA PHE A 54 3.47 0.09 -1.69
C PHE A 54 4.07 -0.90 -2.70
N SER A 55 4.20 -0.51 -3.97
CA SER A 55 4.89 -1.32 -4.98
C SER A 55 6.38 -1.48 -4.65
N ARG A 56 7.02 -0.41 -4.16
CA ARG A 56 8.41 -0.45 -3.69
C ARG A 56 8.57 -1.40 -2.50
N ALA A 57 7.70 -1.30 -1.50
CA ALA A 57 7.68 -2.20 -0.35
C ALA A 57 7.46 -3.68 -0.75
N LEU A 58 6.64 -3.94 -1.77
CA LEU A 58 6.44 -5.28 -2.32
C LEU A 58 7.69 -5.82 -2.99
N LEU A 59 8.39 -5.00 -3.76
CA LEU A 59 9.66 -5.39 -4.37
C LEU A 59 10.73 -5.64 -3.31
N ASP A 60 10.85 -4.78 -2.30
CA ASP A 60 11.82 -4.94 -1.21
C ASP A 60 11.57 -6.23 -0.41
N ALA A 61 10.30 -6.53 -0.09
CA ALA A 61 9.91 -7.78 0.58
C ALA A 61 10.19 -9.03 -0.27
N ARG A 62 10.03 -8.94 -1.60
CA ARG A 62 10.34 -10.03 -2.54
C ARG A 62 11.84 -10.25 -2.73
N THR A 63 12.64 -9.21 -2.57
CA THR A 63 14.09 -9.24 -2.77
C THR A 63 14.84 -9.67 -1.50
N GLY A 64 14.12 -9.97 -0.40
CA GLY A 64 14.75 -10.35 0.87
C GLY A 64 15.58 -9.22 1.48
N LYS A 65 15.43 -7.99 1.00
CA LYS A 65 15.87 -6.80 1.70
C LYS A 65 14.86 -6.54 2.81
N GLU A 66 14.85 -7.44 3.79
CA GLU A 66 14.57 -7.03 5.15
C GLU A 66 15.52 -5.88 5.40
N THR A 67 15.00 -4.66 5.35
CA THR A 67 15.76 -3.46 5.65
C THR A 67 16.25 -3.66 7.06
N ALA A 68 17.49 -4.12 7.18
CA ALA A 68 18.24 -4.17 8.40
C ALA A 68 18.01 -2.81 9.06
N ARG A 69 17.23 -2.81 10.15
CA ARG A 69 17.16 -1.67 11.05
C ARG A 69 18.60 -1.27 11.30
N PRO A 70 18.99 0.01 11.16
CA PRO A 70 20.27 0.42 11.71
C PRO A 70 20.15 0.21 13.22
N ILE A 71 20.72 -0.87 13.72
CA ILE A 71 21.10 -1.00 15.12
C ILE A 71 22.02 0.18 15.39
N SER A 72 21.41 1.24 15.94
CA SER A 72 22.14 2.39 16.46
C SER A 72 23.05 1.85 17.55
N ARG A 73 24.33 1.74 17.22
CA ARG A 73 25.38 1.39 18.16
C ARG A 73 25.68 2.65 18.98
N ALA A 74 25.28 2.62 20.26
CA ALA A 74 25.71 3.52 21.33
C ALA A 74 25.60 2.70 22.61
N ALA A 75 26.59 2.58 23.50
CA ALA A 75 27.92 3.18 23.62
C ALA A 75 28.86 2.12 24.23
#